data_AF-A0AA39LW70-F1
#
_entry.id   AF-A0AA39LW70-F1
#
_cell.length_a   1.000
_cell.length_b   1.000
_cell.length_c   1.000
_cell.angle_alpha   90.00
_cell.angle_beta   90.00
_cell.angle_gamma   90.00
#
_symmetry.space_group_name_H-M   'P 1'
#
loop_
_entity.id
_entity.type
_entity.pdbx_description
1 polymer ?
#
loop_
_entity_poly.entity_id
_entity_poly.type
_entity_poly.pdbx_seq_one_letter_code
_entity_poly.pdbx_strand_id
1 'polypeptide(L)'
;MPPIRGIAVGGATGTWRGLKSLDENKTVCALPERILHIKNFDSEETRVPRRDVKMENGKIPVIPTDGQGRTHRSLSSVQIPTGLQEQSPTPFFQYRTSEFVFDLKKPPFCSPVENGKSSSPPQSRRLLKDFLSSRWEDAKKEKVFNYDLNCMYKLLDGEYNFSIQLNVERGKLRRKPMRFRSICESFNNLRWNFTRLKPEEILMFFRCIDRPFSDDPLDRHVIAVNASPLERSHSLLVPAVNKCLPQSLTETAIRMGTDMMLLVDDDSFHVLFNSLLGQASVNHLHMHALYWPYDSDLIFRRYDELARGVYAIRRPDWFISTFAFQLTSVAEFDAFIENVSKCVELLAAQKVAHNVFFTRAPLIRTSGPLRFEERQPSSMLVTAYVFPRRSITGAKPPTNFNPAANELAGCLTSYTYRFFEAVTETTAIRIIEEDAVLEDEHFEKLARDVVTAITGQVSSDDEDSFGERKDSSEQLTSPELDELRDSFHTFELRSPKRFANPGSIADRSRPYTVL
;
A
#
# COMPACT_ATOMS: atom_id res chain seq x y z
N MET A 1 -37.88 -27.98 45.62
CA MET A 1 -37.70 -27.32 46.93
C MET A 1 -36.23 -27.46 47.35
N PRO A 2 -35.65 -26.51 48.11
CA PRO A 2 -34.42 -26.70 48.91
C PRO A 2 -34.75 -27.51 50.20
N PRO A 3 -33.86 -27.74 51.20
CA PRO A 3 -32.49 -27.23 51.46
C PRO A 3 -31.47 -28.40 51.75
N ILE A 4 -30.33 -28.33 52.46
CA ILE A 4 -29.64 -27.31 53.29
C ILE A 4 -28.09 -27.51 53.37
N ARG A 5 -27.43 -26.84 54.33
CA ARG A 5 -26.05 -26.89 54.85
C ARG A 5 -25.54 -28.31 55.22
N GLY A 6 -24.26 -28.59 55.44
CA GLY A 6 -23.02 -27.76 55.54
C GLY A 6 -22.32 -27.86 56.91
N ILE A 7 -21.07 -27.36 57.04
CA ILE A 7 -20.22 -27.25 58.27
C ILE A 7 -19.54 -28.58 58.73
N ALA A 8 -18.28 -28.65 59.24
CA ALA A 8 -17.05 -27.84 59.08
C ALA A 8 -15.79 -28.53 59.73
N VAL A 9 -14.59 -28.21 59.20
CA VAL A 9 -13.25 -28.06 59.88
C VAL A 9 -12.65 -29.17 60.78
N GLY A 10 -11.39 -29.54 60.46
CA GLY A 10 -10.39 -30.14 61.38
C GLY A 10 -9.86 -31.53 60.96
N GLY A 11 -8.55 -31.83 60.99
CA GLY A 11 -7.38 -30.97 61.16
C GLY A 11 -6.01 -31.69 61.21
N ALA A 12 -5.02 -31.15 60.49
CA ALA A 12 -3.56 -31.24 60.69
C ALA A 12 -2.75 -32.57 60.58
N THR A 13 -1.46 -32.37 60.22
CA THR A 13 -0.27 -33.26 60.30
C THR A 13 0.00 -34.28 59.17
N GLY A 14 1.29 -34.39 58.77
CA GLY A 14 1.78 -35.31 57.72
C GLY A 14 2.96 -34.76 56.89
N THR A 15 4.15 -34.59 57.48
CA THR A 15 5.31 -33.94 56.82
C THR A 15 6.43 -34.89 56.38
N TRP A 16 6.84 -34.80 55.11
CA TRP A 16 8.19 -35.16 54.60
C TRP A 16 8.56 -34.08 53.55
N ARG A 17 9.63 -33.27 53.70
CA ARG A 17 11.07 -33.59 53.56
C ARG A 17 11.37 -34.37 52.26
N GLY A 18 11.99 -33.82 51.21
CA GLY A 18 12.38 -32.44 50.92
C GLY A 18 13.80 -32.33 50.33
N LEU A 19 14.03 -31.36 49.43
CA LEU A 19 15.36 -30.91 48.99
C LEU A 19 15.49 -29.38 49.16
N LYS A 20 16.71 -28.88 49.32
CA LYS A 20 17.02 -27.45 49.46
C LYS A 20 17.80 -26.93 48.23
N SER A 21 17.70 -25.62 48.00
CA SER A 21 18.77 -24.65 47.61
C SER A 21 19.85 -25.06 46.59
N LEU A 22 20.29 -24.20 45.67
CA LEU A 22 20.10 -22.74 45.53
C LEU A 22 20.48 -22.36 44.09
N ASP A 23 19.82 -21.37 43.49
CA ASP A 23 20.49 -20.22 42.87
C ASP A 23 19.46 -19.21 42.35
N GLU A 24 19.46 -18.01 42.94
CA GLU A 24 18.63 -16.88 42.51
C GLU A 24 19.48 -15.94 41.65
N ASN A 25 19.27 -15.92 40.33
CA ASN A 25 19.80 -14.84 39.49
C ASN A 25 19.09 -14.74 38.13
N LYS A 26 18.05 -13.89 38.07
CA LYS A 26 17.73 -13.09 36.86
C LYS A 26 16.78 -11.94 37.19
N THR A 27 17.25 -10.74 36.90
CA THR A 27 16.58 -9.47 37.23
C THR A 27 15.34 -9.25 36.37
N VAL A 28 14.20 -8.94 37.00
CA VAL A 28 13.03 -8.37 36.32
C VAL A 28 13.20 -6.85 36.31
N CYS A 29 13.56 -6.27 35.16
CA CYS A 29 13.60 -4.82 35.00
C CYS A 29 12.20 -4.26 34.80
N ALA A 30 11.69 -3.52 35.78
CA ALA A 30 10.36 -2.91 35.73
C ALA A 30 10.31 -1.69 34.77
N LEU A 31 9.11 -1.41 34.25
CA LEU A 31 8.80 -0.20 33.52
C LEU A 31 8.83 1.02 34.47
N PRO A 32 9.49 2.14 34.11
CA PRO A 32 9.47 3.35 34.93
C PRO A 32 8.26 4.23 34.61
N GLU A 33 7.27 4.26 35.52
CA GLU A 33 6.28 5.34 35.53
C GLU A 33 6.96 6.69 35.79
N ARG A 34 6.58 7.74 35.04
CA ARG A 34 6.85 9.14 35.41
C ARG A 34 5.66 10.03 35.07
N ILE A 35 5.00 10.52 36.12
CA ILE A 35 3.90 11.47 36.04
C ILE A 35 4.42 12.90 36.29
N LEU A 36 3.98 13.81 35.41
CA LEU A 36 3.88 15.28 35.53
C LEU A 36 4.94 16.05 36.35
N HIS A 37 5.67 16.92 35.64
CA HIS A 37 5.77 18.33 36.07
C HIS A 37 5.81 19.26 34.85
N ILE A 38 4.64 19.74 34.43
CA ILE A 38 4.55 20.86 33.49
C ILE A 38 4.71 22.15 34.30
N LYS A 39 5.65 23.01 33.89
CA LYS A 39 5.67 24.43 34.29
C LYS A 39 5.17 25.25 33.12
N ASN A 40 4.24 26.16 33.40
CA ASN A 40 3.84 27.17 32.42
C ASN A 40 5.05 28.04 32.06
N PHE A 41 5.14 28.41 30.78
CA PHE A 41 5.96 29.51 30.32
C PHE A 41 5.08 30.38 29.42
N ASP A 42 4.97 31.66 29.76
CA ASP A 42 4.11 32.60 29.05
C ASP A 42 4.69 32.98 27.69
N SER A 43 3.82 33.39 26.77
CA SER A 43 4.18 33.78 25.41
C SER A 43 4.54 35.26 25.30
N GLU A 44 5.80 35.58 25.04
CA GLU A 44 6.22 36.92 24.60
C GLU A 44 6.33 37.01 23.06
N GLU A 45 5.60 37.95 22.44
CA GLU A 45 5.71 38.26 21.01
C GLU A 45 7.00 39.04 20.69
N THR A 46 8.04 38.38 20.20
CA THR A 46 9.22 39.08 19.64
C THR A 46 9.07 39.37 18.14
N ARG A 47 8.59 40.58 17.83
CA ARG A 47 8.44 41.06 16.43
C ARG A 47 9.81 41.29 15.78
N VAL A 48 10.10 40.59 14.68
CA VAL A 48 11.27 40.84 13.83
C VAL A 48 10.86 41.72 12.63
N PRO A 49 11.55 42.85 12.36
CA PRO A 49 11.17 43.76 11.30
C PRO A 49 11.48 43.23 9.89
N ARG A 50 10.65 43.60 8.92
CA ARG A 50 10.89 43.35 7.49
C ARG A 50 12.14 44.11 7.03
N ARG A 51 12.89 43.52 6.09
CA ARG A 51 13.92 44.22 5.31
C ARG A 51 13.44 44.37 3.87
N ASP A 52 13.34 45.59 3.40
CA ASP A 52 13.04 45.88 2.00
C ASP A 52 14.25 45.56 1.12
N VAL A 53 14.03 44.78 0.06
CA VAL A 53 15.02 44.55 -1.00
C VAL A 53 14.52 45.25 -2.25
N LYS A 54 15.26 46.26 -2.71
CA LYS A 54 14.97 46.95 -3.98
C LYS A 54 15.17 45.98 -5.14
N MET A 55 14.24 45.96 -6.09
CA MET A 55 14.48 45.30 -7.39
C MET A 55 15.37 46.20 -8.26
N GLU A 56 16.34 45.59 -8.93
CA GLU A 56 17.26 46.25 -9.86
C GLU A 56 17.10 45.65 -11.27
N ASN A 57 17.05 46.50 -12.30
CA ASN A 57 16.57 46.12 -13.63
C ASN A 57 17.65 45.41 -14.48
N GLY A 58 17.63 44.08 -14.49
CA GLY A 58 18.51 43.22 -15.30
C GLY A 58 17.95 42.88 -16.70
N LYS A 59 18.51 43.52 -17.74
CA LYS A 59 18.15 43.43 -19.17
C LYS A 59 17.86 42.02 -19.70
N ILE A 60 16.76 41.88 -20.46
CA ILE A 60 16.43 40.68 -21.26
C ILE A 60 17.28 40.66 -22.55
N PRO A 61 17.97 39.55 -22.91
CA PRO A 61 18.58 39.37 -24.22
C PRO A 61 17.52 38.98 -25.27
N VAL A 62 17.49 39.69 -26.41
CA VAL A 62 16.67 39.33 -27.57
C VAL A 62 17.43 38.36 -28.46
N ILE A 63 16.79 37.26 -28.87
CA ILE A 63 17.32 36.30 -29.86
C ILE A 63 16.64 36.58 -31.21
N PRO A 64 17.39 36.83 -32.30
CA PRO A 64 16.80 37.02 -33.63
C PRO A 64 16.27 35.71 -34.23
N THR A 65 15.13 35.80 -34.93
CA THR A 65 14.62 34.75 -35.80
C THR A 65 15.09 34.98 -37.24
N ASP A 66 15.86 34.04 -37.79
CA ASP A 66 15.69 33.48 -39.16
C ASP A 66 16.82 32.51 -39.52
N GLY A 67 16.50 31.50 -40.34
CA GLY A 67 17.47 30.53 -40.85
C GLY A 67 16.88 29.16 -41.17
N GLN A 68 16.73 28.82 -42.45
CA GLN A 68 16.14 27.55 -42.89
C GLN A 68 17.14 26.38 -42.91
N GLY A 69 16.66 25.21 -42.47
CA GLY A 69 16.95 23.91 -43.09
C GLY A 69 18.34 23.27 -42.90
N ARG A 70 18.42 22.27 -42.03
CA ARG A 70 19.29 21.09 -42.22
C ARG A 70 18.79 19.87 -41.43
N THR A 71 19.08 18.68 -41.94
CA THR A 71 18.59 17.38 -41.44
C THR A 71 19.60 16.69 -40.51
N HIS A 72 19.14 15.64 -39.81
CA HIS A 72 19.92 14.67 -39.02
C HIS A 72 20.71 15.19 -37.79
N ARG A 73 20.26 14.80 -36.59
CA ARG A 73 20.86 13.69 -35.82
C ARG A 73 20.06 13.34 -34.56
N SER A 74 20.20 12.09 -34.11
CA SER A 74 19.61 11.55 -32.88
C SER A 74 20.23 12.21 -31.64
N LEU A 75 19.41 12.67 -30.69
CA LEU A 75 19.88 13.20 -29.40
C LEU A 75 20.20 12.09 -28.40
N SER A 76 21.25 11.32 -28.68
CA SER A 76 21.73 10.21 -27.85
C SER A 76 23.21 10.37 -27.48
N SER A 77 23.57 11.46 -26.80
CA SER A 77 24.89 11.67 -26.17
C SER A 77 24.96 12.97 -25.33
N VAL A 78 24.25 13.00 -24.20
CA VAL A 78 24.60 13.96 -23.13
C VAL A 78 25.82 13.40 -22.39
N GLN A 79 27.02 13.77 -22.83
CA GLN A 79 28.24 13.47 -22.07
C GLN A 79 28.25 14.33 -20.81
N ILE A 80 28.33 13.68 -19.65
CA ILE A 80 28.42 14.37 -18.34
C ILE A 80 29.80 15.07 -18.27
N PRO A 81 29.86 16.39 -17.99
CA PRO A 81 31.13 17.10 -17.88
C PRO A 81 32.05 16.51 -16.81
N THR A 82 33.29 16.22 -17.18
CA THR A 82 34.31 15.61 -16.31
C THR A 82 34.84 16.64 -15.31
N GLY A 83 34.08 16.93 -14.25
CA GLY A 83 34.44 17.97 -13.28
C GLY A 83 33.66 18.01 -11.97
N LEU A 84 32.60 17.21 -11.80
CA LEU A 84 31.90 17.03 -10.52
C LEU A 84 32.14 15.63 -9.98
N GLN A 85 33.07 15.51 -9.05
CA GLN A 85 33.33 14.27 -8.32
C GLN A 85 32.27 14.13 -7.22
N GLU A 86 31.28 13.25 -7.44
CA GLU A 86 30.20 12.99 -6.46
C GLU A 86 30.80 12.60 -5.10
N GLN A 87 30.50 13.39 -4.06
CA GLN A 87 31.14 13.23 -2.74
C GLN A 87 30.71 11.92 -2.04
N SER A 88 29.61 11.33 -2.47
CA SER A 88 29.33 9.90 -2.35
C SER A 88 28.36 9.49 -3.47
N PRO A 89 28.75 8.61 -4.42
CA PRO A 89 27.83 8.14 -5.44
C PRO A 89 26.72 7.27 -4.81
N THR A 90 25.49 7.37 -5.33
CA THR A 90 24.37 6.56 -4.85
C THR A 90 24.70 5.06 -4.92
N PRO A 91 24.63 4.30 -3.80
CA PRO A 91 25.09 2.92 -3.77
C PRO A 91 24.11 1.98 -4.49
N PHE A 92 24.65 0.90 -5.06
CA PHE A 92 23.84 -0.23 -5.51
C PHE A 92 23.67 -1.23 -4.36
N PHE A 93 22.44 -1.62 -4.05
CA PHE A 93 22.17 -2.90 -3.40
C PHE A 93 22.11 -3.98 -4.48
N GLN A 94 23.03 -4.94 -4.39
CA GLN A 94 23.15 -6.03 -5.34
C GLN A 94 22.92 -7.36 -4.63
N TYR A 95 22.08 -8.23 -5.21
CA TYR A 95 21.71 -9.52 -4.63
C TYR A 95 21.57 -10.60 -5.71
N ARG A 96 21.45 -11.84 -5.26
CA ARG A 96 21.23 -13.04 -6.09
C ARG A 96 19.93 -13.73 -5.74
N THR A 97 19.31 -14.44 -6.69
CA THR A 97 18.11 -15.24 -6.39
C THR A 97 18.38 -16.36 -5.38
N SER A 98 19.65 -16.78 -5.22
CA SER A 98 20.11 -17.70 -4.17
C SER A 98 20.00 -17.13 -2.75
N GLU A 99 19.68 -15.85 -2.57
CA GLU A 99 19.56 -15.16 -1.28
C GLU A 99 18.09 -15.01 -0.84
N PHE A 100 17.14 -15.51 -1.64
CA PHE A 100 15.71 -15.45 -1.34
C PHE A 100 15.29 -16.43 -0.23
N VAL A 101 14.64 -15.91 0.81
CA VAL A 101 14.00 -16.69 1.87
C VAL A 101 12.52 -16.87 1.54
N PHE A 102 12.16 -17.99 0.90
CA PHE A 102 10.77 -18.26 0.48
C PHE A 102 9.81 -18.42 1.68
N ASP A 103 10.29 -18.98 2.79
CA ASP A 103 9.51 -19.20 4.01
C ASP A 103 10.33 -18.77 5.23
N LEU A 104 9.88 -17.73 5.96
CA LEU A 104 10.63 -17.23 7.13
C LEU A 104 10.66 -18.20 8.32
N LYS A 105 9.84 -19.27 8.33
CA LYS A 105 9.81 -20.25 9.41
C LYS A 105 10.65 -21.51 9.10
N LYS A 106 11.22 -21.61 7.89
CA LYS A 106 12.16 -22.67 7.51
C LYS A 106 13.60 -22.11 7.45
N PRO A 107 14.63 -22.92 7.77
CA PRO A 107 16.01 -22.49 7.55
C PRO A 107 16.25 -22.24 6.04
N PRO A 108 17.06 -21.24 5.66
CA PRO A 108 17.35 -20.98 4.25
C PRO A 108 18.02 -22.19 3.60
N PHE A 109 17.67 -22.48 2.35
CA PHE A 109 18.06 -23.68 1.59
C PHE A 109 19.57 -23.80 1.27
N CYS A 110 20.42 -22.97 1.86
CA CYS A 110 21.87 -22.94 1.67
C CYS A 110 22.61 -22.70 2.99
N SER A 111 22.54 -23.67 3.91
CA SER A 111 23.71 -23.96 4.75
C SER A 111 24.85 -24.35 3.80
N PRO A 112 26.01 -23.65 3.80
CA PRO A 112 27.13 -24.04 2.97
C PRO A 112 27.62 -25.43 3.42
N VAL A 113 27.64 -26.40 2.50
CA VAL A 113 28.35 -27.66 2.75
C VAL A 113 29.84 -27.33 2.80
N GLU A 114 30.49 -27.58 3.94
CA GLU A 114 31.92 -27.31 4.16
C GLU A 114 32.83 -28.26 3.36
N ASN A 115 32.80 -28.14 2.03
CA ASN A 115 33.61 -28.92 1.11
C ASN A 115 34.64 -28.03 0.39
N GLY A 116 35.86 -28.02 0.91
CA GLY A 116 37.07 -27.76 0.12
C GLY A 116 37.48 -26.29 -0.11
N LYS A 117 38.28 -25.76 0.82
CA LYS A 117 39.41 -24.84 0.55
C LYS A 117 39.20 -23.76 -0.52
N SER A 118 38.27 -22.83 -0.30
CA SER A 118 38.31 -21.50 -0.96
C SER A 118 38.87 -20.47 0.02
N SER A 119 40.05 -19.92 -0.25
CA SER A 119 40.76 -18.99 0.64
C SER A 119 40.29 -17.54 0.46
N SER A 120 39.01 -17.30 0.74
CA SER A 120 38.46 -15.96 0.93
C SER A 120 37.43 -16.01 2.07
N PRO A 121 37.51 -15.14 3.09
CA PRO A 121 36.47 -15.10 4.11
C PRO A 121 35.15 -14.71 3.46
N PRO A 122 34.00 -15.29 3.85
CA PRO A 122 32.71 -14.87 3.34
C PRO A 122 32.50 -13.39 3.70
N GLN A 123 32.61 -12.52 2.71
CA GLN A 123 32.45 -11.08 2.86
C GLN A 123 31.06 -10.85 3.48
N SER A 124 31.02 -10.21 4.66
CA SER A 124 29.80 -10.08 5.47
C SER A 124 28.69 -9.47 4.63
N ARG A 125 27.73 -10.31 4.22
CA ARG A 125 26.63 -9.89 3.35
C ARG A 125 25.67 -9.06 4.18
N ARG A 126 25.43 -7.84 3.72
CA ARG A 126 24.55 -6.90 4.41
C ARG A 126 23.10 -7.20 4.04
N LEU A 127 22.28 -7.56 5.02
CA LEU A 127 20.86 -7.81 4.83
C LEU A 127 20.17 -6.55 4.28
N LEU A 128 19.15 -6.73 3.44
CA LEU A 128 18.42 -5.61 2.83
C LEU A 128 17.75 -4.74 3.91
N LYS A 129 17.22 -5.37 4.96
CA LYS A 129 16.69 -4.77 6.19
C LYS A 129 17.66 -3.77 6.85
N ASP A 130 18.91 -4.19 7.06
CA ASP A 130 19.97 -3.37 7.70
C ASP A 130 20.53 -2.29 6.77
N PHE A 131 20.52 -2.53 5.45
CA PHE A 131 20.94 -1.55 4.48
C PHE A 131 19.89 -0.46 4.31
N LEU A 132 18.62 -0.84 4.10
CA LEU A 132 17.48 0.07 4.00
C LEU A 132 17.36 0.96 5.23
N SER A 133 17.36 0.37 6.43
CA SER A 133 17.19 1.11 7.68
C SER A 133 18.35 2.08 7.95
N SER A 134 19.60 1.68 7.66
CA SER A 134 20.75 2.56 7.77
C SER A 134 20.70 3.74 6.80
N ARG A 135 20.37 3.48 5.52
CA ARG A 135 20.29 4.53 4.50
C ARG A 135 19.14 5.50 4.78
N TRP A 136 18.02 5.00 5.30
CA TRP A 136 16.89 5.82 5.75
C TRP A 136 17.24 6.71 6.94
N GLU A 137 18.01 6.21 7.92
CA GLU A 137 18.53 7.04 9.02
C GLU A 137 19.58 8.06 8.57
N ASP A 138 20.36 7.77 7.52
CA ASP A 138 21.24 8.76 6.90
C ASP A 138 20.41 9.91 6.30
N ALA A 139 19.38 9.60 5.49
CA ALA A 139 18.45 10.60 4.96
C ALA A 139 17.67 11.35 6.06
N LYS A 140 17.51 10.77 7.26
CA LYS A 140 16.95 11.47 8.43
C LYS A 140 17.88 12.58 8.94
N LYS A 141 19.19 12.33 8.99
CA LYS A 141 20.21 13.32 9.40
C LYS A 141 20.24 14.51 8.43
N GLU A 142 20.09 14.22 7.13
CA GLU A 142 19.99 15.22 6.05
C GLU A 142 18.62 15.93 5.97
N LYS A 143 17.70 15.68 6.92
CA LYS A 143 16.40 16.35 7.07
C LYS A 143 15.51 16.27 5.82
N VAL A 144 15.51 15.13 5.16
CA VAL A 144 14.78 14.91 3.91
C VAL A 144 13.26 14.70 4.13
N PHE A 145 12.84 14.37 5.35
CA PHE A 145 11.44 14.12 5.71
C PHE A 145 10.66 15.40 6.02
N ASN A 146 9.36 15.42 5.67
CA ASN A 146 8.48 16.56 5.93
C ASN A 146 8.11 16.76 7.42
N TYR A 147 8.32 15.76 8.27
CA TYR A 147 7.95 15.72 9.68
C TYR A 147 8.65 14.56 10.41
N ASP A 148 8.64 14.56 11.74
CA ASP A 148 9.12 13.46 12.57
C ASP A 148 8.02 12.40 12.82
N LEU A 149 8.44 11.16 13.10
CA LEU A 149 7.52 10.03 13.32
C LEU A 149 6.96 10.01 14.76
N ASN A 150 6.12 11.01 15.06
CA ASN A 150 5.38 11.12 16.32
C ASN A 150 4.05 10.32 16.24
N CYS A 151 4.16 9.00 16.15
CA CYS A 151 3.02 8.08 15.96
C CYS A 151 2.46 7.54 17.29
N MET A 152 1.14 7.31 17.34
CA MET A 152 0.49 6.52 18.40
C MET A 152 -0.40 5.44 17.79
N TYR A 153 -0.58 4.33 18.50
CA TYR A 153 -1.28 3.14 17.99
C TYR A 153 -2.36 2.64 18.93
N LYS A 154 -3.41 2.02 18.37
CA LYS A 154 -4.30 1.07 19.07
C LYS A 154 -4.84 0.03 18.09
N LEU A 155 -5.39 -1.06 18.62
CA LEU A 155 -6.36 -1.88 17.90
C LEU A 155 -7.76 -1.29 18.08
N LEU A 156 -8.69 -1.64 17.18
CA LEU A 156 -10.11 -1.35 17.30
C LEU A 156 -10.86 -2.63 17.68
N ASP A 157 -11.76 -2.54 18.66
CA ASP A 157 -12.65 -3.65 19.01
C ASP A 157 -13.63 -3.90 17.85
N GLY A 158 -13.68 -5.15 17.37
CA GLY A 158 -14.43 -5.54 16.18
C GLY A 158 -14.22 -7.00 15.77
N GLU A 159 -14.56 -7.34 14.54
CA GLU A 159 -14.36 -8.68 13.97
C GLU A 159 -13.06 -8.78 13.16
N TYR A 160 -12.63 -7.70 12.52
CA TYR A 160 -11.48 -7.67 11.60
C TYR A 160 -10.17 -7.22 12.28
N ASN A 161 -10.21 -6.93 13.58
CA ASN A 161 -9.07 -6.53 14.43
C ASN A 161 -8.26 -5.36 13.85
N PHE A 162 -8.91 -4.33 13.31
CA PHE A 162 -8.21 -3.20 12.67
C PHE A 162 -7.18 -2.57 13.60
N SER A 163 -5.93 -2.46 13.14
CA SER A 163 -4.93 -1.59 13.78
C SER A 163 -5.10 -0.16 13.25
N ILE A 164 -4.83 0.85 14.07
CA ILE A 164 -4.84 2.25 13.63
C ILE A 164 -3.66 3.05 14.17
N GLN A 165 -3.02 3.81 13.28
CA GLN A 165 -1.95 4.77 13.59
C GLN A 165 -2.47 6.21 13.56
N LEU A 166 -2.33 6.96 14.65
CA LEU A 166 -2.42 8.42 14.61
C LEU A 166 -1.08 9.03 14.17
N ASN A 167 -1.10 9.84 13.12
CA ASN A 167 -0.02 10.76 12.80
C ASN A 167 -0.59 12.13 12.36
N VAL A 168 -0.62 13.07 13.32
CA VAL A 168 -1.20 14.42 13.14
C VAL A 168 -0.35 15.29 12.21
N GLU A 169 0.97 15.12 12.22
CA GLU A 169 1.88 15.91 11.38
C GLU A 169 1.76 15.51 9.92
N ARG A 170 1.69 14.19 9.63
CA ARG A 170 1.33 13.66 8.31
C ARG A 170 -0.01 14.19 7.82
N GLY A 171 -1.00 14.30 8.70
CA GLY A 171 -2.30 14.90 8.39
C GLY A 171 -2.22 16.33 7.85
N LYS A 172 -1.26 17.13 8.32
CA LYS A 172 -1.07 18.55 7.98
C LYS A 172 -0.04 18.78 6.86
N LEU A 173 1.03 17.99 6.84
CA LEU A 173 2.26 18.25 6.08
C LEU A 173 2.48 17.29 4.90
N ARG A 174 1.66 16.24 4.75
CA ARG A 174 1.61 15.43 3.53
C ARG A 174 1.09 16.28 2.37
N ARG A 175 1.83 16.27 1.25
CA ARG A 175 1.41 16.94 0.01
C ARG A 175 0.00 16.52 -0.44
N LYS A 176 -0.77 17.46 -1.00
CA LYS A 176 -2.10 17.16 -1.56
C LYS A 176 -1.96 16.15 -2.72
N PRO A 177 -2.76 15.06 -2.75
CA PRO A 177 -2.74 14.14 -3.89
C PRO A 177 -3.08 14.82 -5.20
N MET A 178 -2.46 14.36 -6.28
CA MET A 178 -2.82 14.76 -7.64
C MET A 178 -4.23 14.24 -7.98
N ARG A 179 -4.94 14.96 -8.86
CA ARG A 179 -6.22 14.50 -9.43
C ARG A 179 -5.96 13.79 -10.75
N PHE A 180 -6.67 12.68 -10.97
CA PHE A 180 -6.60 11.83 -12.16
C PHE A 180 -8.01 11.66 -12.75
N ARG A 181 -8.10 11.41 -14.05
CA ARG A 181 -9.36 11.15 -14.77
C ARG A 181 -9.58 9.69 -15.14
N SER A 182 -8.50 8.89 -15.20
CA SER A 182 -8.53 7.48 -15.60
C SER A 182 -7.52 6.68 -14.78
N ILE A 183 -7.74 5.37 -14.63
CA ILE A 183 -6.73 4.46 -14.09
C ILE A 183 -5.50 4.36 -15.01
N CYS A 184 -5.71 4.46 -16.32
CA CYS A 184 -4.68 4.40 -17.36
C CYS A 184 -4.33 5.80 -17.90
N GLU A 185 -4.28 6.82 -17.05
CA GLU A 185 -3.83 8.16 -17.44
C GLU A 185 -2.33 8.13 -17.81
N SER A 186 -1.97 8.63 -18.99
CA SER A 186 -0.59 8.63 -19.48
C SER A 186 0.35 9.45 -18.59
N PHE A 187 1.63 9.04 -18.52
CA PHE A 187 2.66 9.80 -17.81
C PHE A 187 2.76 11.25 -18.31
N ASN A 188 3.07 12.17 -17.42
CA ASN A 188 3.18 13.59 -17.72
C ASN A 188 4.39 14.20 -17.02
N ASN A 189 5.41 14.55 -17.80
CA ASN A 189 6.69 15.08 -17.34
C ASN A 189 6.59 16.46 -16.67
N LEU A 190 5.57 17.26 -16.98
CA LEU A 190 5.34 18.59 -16.40
C LEU A 190 4.87 18.51 -14.95
N ARG A 191 4.09 17.48 -14.61
CA ARG A 191 3.67 17.14 -13.25
C ARG A 191 4.85 16.61 -12.41
N TRP A 192 4.72 16.69 -11.08
CA TRP A 192 5.73 16.16 -10.15
C TRP A 192 5.87 14.64 -10.32
N ASN A 193 7.11 14.15 -10.37
CA ASN A 193 7.43 12.75 -10.60
C ASN A 193 8.89 12.43 -10.16
N PHE A 194 9.23 11.14 -10.05
CA PHE A 194 10.48 10.69 -9.41
C PHE A 194 11.79 10.98 -10.18
N THR A 195 11.74 11.43 -11.43
CA THR A 195 12.96 11.98 -12.10
C THR A 195 13.48 13.26 -11.44
N ARG A 196 12.70 13.86 -10.53
CA ARG A 196 13.02 15.09 -9.79
C ARG A 196 13.46 14.83 -8.34
N LEU A 197 13.73 13.58 -7.96
CA LEU A 197 14.34 13.24 -6.66
C LEU A 197 15.74 13.86 -6.58
N LYS A 198 16.08 14.42 -5.42
CA LYS A 198 17.44 14.85 -5.09
C LYS A 198 18.33 13.65 -4.73
N PRO A 199 19.67 13.76 -4.78
CA PRO A 199 20.58 12.68 -4.37
C PRO A 199 20.33 12.18 -2.95
N GLU A 200 19.94 13.07 -2.01
CA GLU A 200 19.69 12.72 -0.60
C GLU A 200 18.36 11.97 -0.40
N GLU A 201 17.43 12.07 -1.36
CA GLU A 201 16.19 11.28 -1.37
C GLU A 201 16.42 9.84 -1.87
N ILE A 202 17.55 9.54 -2.52
CA ILE A 202 17.83 8.23 -3.13
C ILE A 202 18.66 7.37 -2.18
N LEU A 203 18.03 6.35 -1.58
CA LEU A 203 18.68 5.45 -0.64
C LEU A 203 19.69 4.54 -1.34
N MET A 204 19.29 3.95 -2.47
CA MET A 204 20.06 2.98 -3.25
C MET A 204 19.45 2.72 -4.63
N PHE A 205 20.24 2.15 -5.55
CA PHE A 205 19.75 1.43 -6.72
C PHE A 205 19.59 -0.06 -6.40
N PHE A 206 18.53 -0.70 -6.89
CA PHE A 206 18.21 -2.11 -6.60
C PHE A 206 18.51 -3.02 -7.79
N ARG A 207 19.32 -4.08 -7.62
CA ARG A 207 19.77 -4.92 -8.74
C ARG A 207 19.96 -6.40 -8.37
N CYS A 208 19.14 -7.26 -8.98
CA CYS A 208 19.45 -8.69 -9.09
C CYS A 208 20.64 -8.89 -10.05
N ILE A 209 21.62 -9.71 -9.67
CA ILE A 209 22.86 -9.95 -10.46
C ILE A 209 22.68 -11.09 -11.46
N ASP A 210 22.08 -12.20 -11.03
CA ASP A 210 21.93 -13.44 -11.81
C ASP A 210 20.64 -13.52 -12.61
N ARG A 211 19.60 -12.77 -12.21
CA ARG A 211 18.39 -12.58 -13.00
C ARG A 211 18.03 -11.09 -13.12
N PRO A 212 18.69 -10.30 -13.99
CA PRO A 212 18.40 -8.88 -14.20
C PRO A 212 16.91 -8.58 -14.44
N PHE A 213 16.51 -7.32 -14.22
CA PHE A 213 15.16 -6.83 -14.52
C PHE A 213 14.98 -6.32 -15.96
N SER A 214 16.09 -5.95 -16.61
CA SER A 214 16.17 -5.52 -18.00
C SER A 214 17.61 -5.71 -18.48
N ASP A 215 17.80 -6.00 -19.77
CA ASP A 215 19.13 -6.09 -20.38
C ASP A 215 19.77 -4.71 -20.62
N ASP A 216 19.01 -3.63 -20.46
CA ASP A 216 19.50 -2.25 -20.57
C ASP A 216 20.36 -1.85 -19.34
N PRO A 217 21.69 -1.65 -19.50
CA PRO A 217 22.56 -1.25 -18.40
C PRO A 217 22.33 0.20 -17.93
N LEU A 218 21.54 1.00 -18.67
CA LEU A 218 21.10 2.34 -18.28
C LEU A 218 19.78 2.34 -17.50
N ASP A 219 19.10 1.19 -17.36
CA ASP A 219 17.87 1.13 -16.56
C ASP A 219 18.17 1.33 -15.07
N ARG A 220 17.29 2.08 -14.38
CA ARG A 220 17.51 2.53 -13.00
C ARG A 220 16.29 2.21 -12.15
N HIS A 221 16.46 1.17 -11.37
CA HIS A 221 15.56 0.71 -10.33
C HIS A 221 15.95 1.40 -9.03
N VAL A 222 15.10 2.31 -8.53
CA VAL A 222 15.42 3.18 -7.39
C VAL A 222 14.66 2.73 -6.15
N ILE A 223 15.36 2.69 -5.01
CA ILE A 223 14.72 2.80 -3.69
C ILE A 223 15.00 4.21 -3.18
N ALA A 224 13.94 5.00 -2.98
CA ALA A 224 13.98 6.34 -2.44
C ALA A 224 13.33 6.40 -1.06
N VAL A 225 13.54 7.48 -0.30
CA VAL A 225 12.71 7.73 0.90
C VAL A 225 11.27 8.03 0.50
N ASN A 226 10.32 7.69 1.37
CA ASN A 226 9.06 8.41 1.37
C ASN A 226 9.19 9.65 2.26
N ALA A 227 9.26 10.85 1.67
CA ALA A 227 9.31 12.13 2.40
C ALA A 227 8.05 12.41 3.27
N SER A 228 6.98 11.62 3.13
CA SER A 228 5.83 11.57 4.06
C SER A 228 5.62 10.14 4.58
N PRO A 229 6.53 9.64 5.44
CA PRO A 229 6.56 8.26 5.90
C PRO A 229 5.37 7.94 6.83
N LEU A 230 5.01 6.66 6.90
CA LEU A 230 4.12 6.12 7.93
C LEU A 230 4.92 5.59 9.13
N GLU A 231 6.02 4.89 8.85
CA GLU A 231 6.89 4.28 9.85
C GLU A 231 8.35 4.44 9.45
N ARG A 232 9.23 4.07 10.37
CA ARG A 232 10.68 3.97 10.18
C ARG A 232 10.98 3.07 8.97
N SER A 233 12.02 3.43 8.24
CA SER A 233 12.41 2.75 6.99
C SER A 233 11.37 2.80 5.86
N HIS A 234 10.22 3.49 6.01
CA HIS A 234 9.23 3.64 4.93
C HIS A 234 9.87 4.34 3.73
N SER A 235 9.99 3.57 2.66
CA SER A 235 10.68 3.90 1.42
C SER A 235 9.76 3.72 0.21
N LEU A 236 10.19 4.17 -0.95
CA LEU A 236 9.47 4.06 -2.22
C LEU A 236 10.33 3.25 -3.19
N LEU A 237 9.77 2.16 -3.70
CA LEU A 237 10.34 1.34 -4.76
C LEU A 237 9.82 1.87 -6.10
N VAL A 238 10.72 2.40 -6.92
CA VAL A 238 10.47 3.05 -8.21
C VAL A 238 11.13 2.23 -9.33
N PRO A 239 10.39 1.33 -10.00
CA PRO A 239 10.87 0.58 -11.16
C PRO A 239 11.20 1.51 -12.32
N ALA A 240 12.36 1.30 -12.94
CA ALA A 240 12.76 1.94 -14.20
C ALA A 240 12.49 3.46 -14.28
N VAL A 241 12.98 4.23 -13.31
CA VAL A 241 12.66 5.66 -13.13
C VAL A 241 12.91 6.51 -14.39
N ASN A 242 13.90 6.14 -15.21
CA ASN A 242 14.24 6.81 -16.47
C ASN A 242 13.19 6.55 -17.57
N LYS A 243 12.52 5.39 -17.57
CA LYS A 243 11.48 5.02 -18.54
C LYS A 243 10.15 5.74 -18.27
N CYS A 244 10.03 6.46 -17.14
CA CYS A 244 8.88 7.33 -16.82
C CYS A 244 7.53 6.62 -16.95
N LEU A 245 7.45 5.38 -16.47
CA LEU A 245 6.24 4.56 -16.58
C LEU A 245 5.07 5.20 -15.81
N PRO A 246 3.82 5.17 -16.31
CA PRO A 246 2.65 5.63 -15.55
C PRO A 246 2.40 4.74 -14.33
N GLN A 247 1.55 5.18 -13.40
CA GLN A 247 1.17 4.43 -12.19
C GLN A 247 0.18 3.30 -12.49
N SER A 248 0.63 2.34 -13.29
CA SER A 248 -0.01 1.05 -13.56
C SER A 248 1.01 -0.06 -13.30
N LEU A 249 0.60 -1.15 -12.65
CA LEU A 249 1.52 -2.13 -12.09
C LEU A 249 1.99 -3.13 -13.16
N THR A 250 3.25 -3.03 -13.56
CA THR A 250 3.90 -3.94 -14.52
C THR A 250 4.43 -5.23 -13.87
N GLU A 251 4.58 -6.31 -14.63
CA GLU A 251 5.29 -7.55 -14.24
C GLU A 251 6.63 -7.26 -13.53
N THR A 252 7.47 -6.38 -14.09
CA THR A 252 8.75 -5.98 -13.48
C THR A 252 8.58 -5.41 -12.07
N ALA A 253 7.53 -4.63 -11.84
CA ALA A 253 7.23 -4.05 -10.52
C ALA A 253 6.77 -5.12 -9.52
N ILE A 254 5.87 -6.02 -9.94
CA ILE A 254 5.42 -7.18 -9.15
C ILE A 254 6.62 -8.04 -8.75
N ARG A 255 7.52 -8.30 -9.71
CA ARG A 255 8.76 -9.04 -9.45
C ARG A 255 9.67 -8.30 -8.48
N MET A 256 9.88 -7.00 -8.64
CA MET A 256 10.68 -6.21 -7.69
C MET A 256 10.11 -6.20 -6.26
N GLY A 257 8.78 -6.16 -6.12
CA GLY A 257 8.11 -6.31 -4.82
C GLY A 257 8.34 -7.68 -4.21
N THR A 258 8.22 -8.72 -5.02
CA THR A 258 8.44 -10.13 -4.63
C THR A 258 9.90 -10.40 -4.25
N ASP A 259 10.86 -10.00 -5.08
CA ASP A 259 12.31 -10.04 -4.80
C ASP A 259 12.59 -9.35 -3.45
N MET A 260 12.03 -8.15 -3.21
CA MET A 260 12.23 -7.40 -1.96
C MET A 260 11.58 -8.06 -0.74
N MET A 261 10.38 -8.64 -0.87
CA MET A 261 9.74 -9.45 0.17
C MET A 261 10.58 -10.69 0.52
N LEU A 262 11.18 -11.34 -0.48
CA LEU A 262 12.03 -12.53 -0.31
C LEU A 262 13.39 -12.22 0.33
N LEU A 263 13.88 -10.98 0.21
CA LEU A 263 15.17 -10.51 0.76
C LEU A 263 15.06 -9.85 2.14
N VAL A 264 13.85 -9.60 2.64
CA VAL A 264 13.61 -9.10 4.00
C VAL A 264 13.14 -10.25 4.89
N ASP A 265 13.92 -10.48 5.95
CA ASP A 265 13.74 -11.47 7.01
C ASP A 265 12.89 -10.89 8.16
N ASP A 266 11.69 -10.44 7.81
CA ASP A 266 10.75 -9.82 8.75
C ASP A 266 9.30 -10.03 8.27
N ASP A 267 8.41 -10.52 9.14
CA ASP A 267 6.99 -10.68 8.82
C ASP A 267 6.21 -9.37 8.87
N SER A 268 6.70 -8.36 9.62
CA SER A 268 6.08 -7.03 9.69
C SER A 268 6.37 -6.14 8.46
N PHE A 269 7.16 -6.64 7.49
CA PHE A 269 7.51 -5.91 6.28
C PHE A 269 6.50 -6.15 5.14
N HIS A 270 6.11 -5.07 4.47
CA HIS A 270 5.07 -5.08 3.45
C HIS A 270 5.45 -4.24 2.22
N VAL A 271 4.98 -4.65 1.04
CA VAL A 271 5.05 -3.86 -0.20
C VAL A 271 3.66 -3.49 -0.67
N LEU A 272 3.41 -2.21 -0.92
CA LEU A 272 2.08 -1.67 -1.24
C LEU A 272 2.03 -1.02 -2.62
N PHE A 273 1.06 -1.40 -3.46
CA PHE A 273 0.75 -0.66 -4.69
C PHE A 273 -0.62 0.04 -4.60
N ASN A 274 -0.67 1.25 -5.13
CA ASN A 274 -1.87 2.06 -5.25
C ASN A 274 -2.03 2.47 -6.73
N SER A 275 -3.10 2.02 -7.41
CA SER A 275 -3.38 2.46 -8.79
C SER A 275 -3.88 3.91 -8.84
N LEU A 276 -3.84 4.53 -10.02
CA LEU A 276 -4.60 5.76 -10.27
C LEU A 276 -6.09 5.51 -10.01
N LEU A 277 -6.78 6.48 -9.39
CA LEU A 277 -8.12 6.34 -8.79
C LEU A 277 -8.18 5.36 -7.58
N GLY A 278 -7.34 4.33 -7.51
CA GLY A 278 -7.06 3.47 -6.33
C GLY A 278 -6.17 4.14 -5.27
N GLN A 279 -6.54 5.35 -4.87
CA GLN A 279 -5.87 6.20 -3.86
C GLN A 279 -4.41 6.65 -4.16
N ALA A 280 -3.84 6.37 -5.33
CA ALA A 280 -2.52 6.93 -5.72
C ALA A 280 -2.41 8.46 -5.59
N SER A 281 -1.16 8.93 -5.55
CA SER A 281 -0.83 10.35 -5.38
C SER A 281 0.27 10.89 -6.32
N VAL A 282 0.81 10.05 -7.19
CA VAL A 282 1.76 10.37 -8.29
C VAL A 282 1.29 9.61 -9.53
N ASN A 283 1.50 10.17 -10.72
CA ASN A 283 1.51 9.36 -11.94
C ASN A 283 2.96 9.16 -12.42
N HIS A 284 3.65 8.24 -11.77
CA HIS A 284 4.95 7.67 -12.12
C HIS A 284 5.05 6.38 -11.30
N LEU A 285 5.35 5.24 -11.94
CA LEU A 285 5.29 3.93 -11.30
C LEU A 285 6.11 3.85 -10.02
N HIS A 286 5.42 3.62 -8.90
CA HIS A 286 6.01 3.38 -7.59
C HIS A 286 5.15 2.45 -6.74
N MET A 287 5.82 1.74 -5.84
CA MET A 287 5.26 1.01 -4.71
C MET A 287 5.84 1.57 -3.42
N HIS A 288 5.13 1.39 -2.31
CA HIS A 288 5.64 1.68 -0.98
C HIS A 288 6.30 0.43 -0.40
N ALA A 289 7.38 0.61 0.35
CA ALA A 289 8.02 -0.41 1.16
C ALA A 289 8.00 0.07 2.61
N LEU A 290 7.37 -0.65 3.54
CA LEU A 290 7.27 -0.24 4.94
C LEU A 290 7.20 -1.41 5.90
N TYR A 291 7.47 -1.13 7.17
CA TYR A 291 7.17 -2.01 8.29
C TYR A 291 5.88 -1.54 8.97
N TRP A 292 5.04 -2.46 9.45
CA TRP A 292 3.84 -2.13 10.24
C TRP A 292 3.77 -2.99 11.51
N PRO A 293 3.59 -2.40 12.71
CA PRO A 293 3.80 -3.11 13.98
C PRO A 293 2.66 -4.05 14.43
N TYR A 294 1.73 -4.40 13.54
CA TYR A 294 0.59 -5.29 13.81
C TYR A 294 0.32 -6.19 12.59
N ASP A 295 0.05 -7.46 12.81
CA ASP A 295 -0.39 -8.36 11.75
C ASP A 295 -1.75 -7.91 11.17
N SER A 296 -1.90 -8.05 9.85
CA SER A 296 -3.18 -7.89 9.17
C SER A 296 -4.02 -9.16 9.38
N ASP A 297 -5.21 -9.04 9.97
CA ASP A 297 -6.10 -10.19 10.24
C ASP A 297 -6.46 -10.98 8.98
N LEU A 298 -6.36 -10.35 7.80
CA LEU A 298 -6.48 -10.93 6.46
C LEU A 298 -5.62 -12.20 6.28
N ILE A 299 -4.43 -12.24 6.87
CA ILE A 299 -3.52 -13.41 6.75
C ILE A 299 -3.99 -14.64 7.53
N PHE A 300 -4.95 -14.47 8.45
CA PHE A 300 -5.54 -15.54 9.26
C PHE A 300 -6.92 -15.98 8.77
N ARG A 301 -7.44 -15.36 7.70
CA ARG A 301 -8.75 -15.70 7.10
C ARG A 301 -8.69 -16.96 6.24
N ARG A 302 -9.85 -17.52 5.94
CA ARG A 302 -10.08 -18.63 4.99
C ARG A 302 -10.46 -18.03 3.64
N TYR A 303 -10.01 -18.66 2.56
CA TYR A 303 -10.25 -18.22 1.19
C TYR A 303 -10.91 -19.35 0.39
N ASP A 304 -11.73 -18.99 -0.59
CA ASP A 304 -12.21 -19.92 -1.60
C ASP A 304 -11.13 -20.08 -2.68
N GLU A 305 -10.82 -21.32 -3.09
CA GLU A 305 -9.96 -21.56 -4.25
C GLU A 305 -10.81 -21.51 -5.52
N LEU A 306 -10.60 -20.49 -6.36
CA LEU A 306 -11.34 -20.30 -7.61
C LEU A 306 -10.73 -21.13 -8.74
N ALA A 307 -9.41 -21.24 -8.74
CA ALA A 307 -8.61 -22.12 -9.58
C ALA A 307 -7.27 -22.40 -8.85
N ARG A 308 -6.48 -23.39 -9.30
CA ARG A 308 -5.21 -23.73 -8.65
C ARG A 308 -4.30 -22.49 -8.52
N GLY A 309 -4.02 -22.09 -7.28
CA GLY A 309 -3.18 -20.93 -6.99
C GLY A 309 -3.86 -19.56 -7.17
N VAL A 310 -5.19 -19.53 -7.33
CA VAL A 310 -6.02 -18.33 -7.46
C VAL A 310 -7.10 -18.38 -6.38
N TYR A 311 -6.93 -17.59 -5.33
CA TYR A 311 -7.80 -17.59 -4.16
C TYR A 311 -8.62 -16.29 -4.07
N ALA A 312 -9.77 -16.34 -3.42
CA ALA A 312 -10.57 -15.15 -3.13
C ALA A 312 -11.18 -15.19 -1.73
N ILE A 313 -11.40 -14.02 -1.15
CA ILE A 313 -12.27 -13.81 0.01
C ILE A 313 -13.31 -12.75 -0.34
N ARG A 314 -14.54 -12.97 0.13
CA ARG A 314 -15.72 -12.17 -0.21
C ARG A 314 -16.17 -11.35 1.00
N ARG A 315 -17.11 -10.42 0.80
CA ARG A 315 -17.85 -9.83 1.92
C ARG A 315 -18.92 -10.80 2.44
N PRO A 316 -19.20 -10.86 3.76
CA PRO A 316 -18.56 -10.11 4.84
C PRO A 316 -17.27 -10.74 5.38
N ASP A 317 -16.88 -11.94 4.92
CA ASP A 317 -15.72 -12.71 5.43
C ASP A 317 -14.42 -11.86 5.51
N TRP A 318 -14.21 -10.94 4.55
CA TRP A 318 -13.44 -9.70 4.71
C TRP A 318 -14.31 -8.49 4.34
N PHE A 319 -14.01 -7.30 4.88
CA PHE A 319 -14.82 -6.09 4.64
C PHE A 319 -14.79 -5.58 3.18
N ILE A 320 -13.86 -6.07 2.36
CA ILE A 320 -13.79 -5.83 0.91
C ILE A 320 -13.40 -7.12 0.18
N SER A 321 -14.09 -7.45 -0.92
CA SER A 321 -13.79 -8.64 -1.70
C SER A 321 -12.40 -8.54 -2.35
N THR A 322 -11.59 -9.58 -2.21
CA THR A 322 -10.13 -9.56 -2.39
C THR A 322 -9.64 -10.84 -3.06
N PHE A 323 -8.78 -10.74 -4.07
CA PHE A 323 -8.04 -11.89 -4.61
C PHE A 323 -6.73 -12.10 -3.85
N ALA A 324 -6.30 -13.35 -3.70
CA ALA A 324 -5.04 -13.71 -3.07
C ALA A 324 -4.25 -14.71 -3.92
N PHE A 325 -2.94 -14.48 -4.02
CA PHE A 325 -1.97 -15.34 -4.68
C PHE A 325 -0.83 -15.59 -3.71
N GLN A 326 -0.30 -16.81 -3.62
CA GLN A 326 0.76 -17.16 -2.67
C GLN A 326 1.91 -17.90 -3.34
N LEU A 327 3.14 -17.49 -3.05
CA LEU A 327 4.37 -18.07 -3.55
C LEU A 327 4.87 -19.16 -2.60
N THR A 328 4.55 -20.43 -2.89
CA THR A 328 4.89 -21.54 -1.97
C THR A 328 6.33 -22.06 -2.14
N SER A 329 6.91 -21.93 -3.34
CA SER A 329 8.21 -22.52 -3.67
C SER A 329 8.94 -21.81 -4.82
N VAL A 330 10.24 -22.09 -4.97
CA VAL A 330 11.09 -21.58 -6.08
C VAL A 330 10.50 -21.92 -7.46
N ALA A 331 9.90 -23.11 -7.60
CA ALA A 331 9.35 -23.59 -8.86
C ALA A 331 8.05 -22.87 -9.27
N GLU A 332 7.38 -22.20 -8.33
CA GLU A 332 6.15 -21.44 -8.58
C GLU A 332 6.42 -19.93 -8.74
N PHE A 333 7.68 -19.47 -8.66
CA PHE A 333 8.04 -18.05 -8.74
C PHE A 333 7.49 -17.39 -10.01
N ASP A 334 7.76 -17.97 -11.19
CA ASP A 334 7.35 -17.36 -12.46
C ASP A 334 5.83 -17.37 -12.63
N ALA A 335 5.16 -18.47 -12.28
CA ALA A 335 3.70 -18.58 -12.32
C ALA A 335 3.01 -17.62 -11.33
N PHE A 336 3.60 -17.36 -10.15
CA PHE A 336 3.10 -16.37 -9.19
C PHE A 336 3.19 -14.95 -9.77
N ILE A 337 4.32 -14.58 -10.38
CA ILE A 337 4.48 -13.28 -11.04
C ILE A 337 3.49 -13.13 -12.21
N GLU A 338 3.36 -14.16 -13.04
CA GLU A 338 2.44 -14.20 -14.19
C GLU A 338 0.97 -14.05 -13.74
N ASN A 339 0.53 -14.81 -12.74
CA ASN A 339 -0.84 -14.78 -12.25
C ASN A 339 -1.22 -13.43 -11.62
N VAL A 340 -0.34 -12.83 -10.81
CA VAL A 340 -0.57 -11.50 -10.25
C VAL A 340 -0.59 -10.44 -11.37
N SER A 341 0.27 -10.57 -12.39
CA SER A 341 0.32 -9.66 -13.54
C SER A 341 -0.98 -9.71 -14.35
N LYS A 342 -1.41 -10.90 -14.76
CA LYS A 342 -2.70 -11.11 -15.46
C LYS A 342 -3.88 -10.54 -14.69
N CYS A 343 -3.91 -10.71 -13.36
CA CYS A 343 -4.96 -10.15 -12.51
C CYS A 343 -5.01 -8.61 -12.56
N VAL A 344 -3.88 -7.92 -12.35
CA VAL A 344 -3.87 -6.44 -12.35
C VAL A 344 -4.00 -5.84 -13.75
N GLU A 345 -3.51 -6.52 -14.79
CA GLU A 345 -3.69 -6.12 -16.20
C GLU A 345 -5.16 -6.22 -16.62
N LEU A 346 -5.84 -7.30 -16.25
CA LEU A 346 -7.29 -7.46 -16.48
C LEU A 346 -8.10 -6.36 -15.76
N LEU A 347 -7.79 -6.08 -14.48
CA LEU A 347 -8.43 -5.01 -13.73
C LEU A 347 -8.17 -3.63 -14.38
N ALA A 348 -6.95 -3.37 -14.84
CA ALA A 348 -6.62 -2.13 -15.56
C ALA A 348 -7.37 -2.03 -16.91
N ALA A 349 -7.47 -3.13 -17.67
CA ALA A 349 -8.19 -3.19 -18.94
C ALA A 349 -9.70 -2.95 -18.77
N GLN A 350 -10.31 -3.53 -17.73
CA GLN A 350 -11.71 -3.29 -17.34
C GLN A 350 -11.91 -1.95 -16.60
N LYS A 351 -10.87 -1.13 -16.48
CA LYS A 351 -10.86 0.20 -15.83
C LYS A 351 -11.18 0.18 -14.32
N VAL A 352 -11.02 -0.97 -13.67
CA VAL A 352 -11.27 -1.20 -12.25
C VAL A 352 -10.05 -0.74 -11.44
N ALA A 353 -10.25 0.31 -10.63
CA ALA A 353 -9.26 0.73 -9.64
C ALA A 353 -8.92 -0.43 -8.70
N HIS A 354 -7.64 -0.54 -8.35
CA HIS A 354 -7.16 -1.62 -7.49
C HIS A 354 -5.99 -1.19 -6.59
N ASN A 355 -5.80 -1.94 -5.52
CA ASN A 355 -4.64 -1.87 -4.65
C ASN A 355 -4.00 -3.27 -4.55
N VAL A 356 -2.70 -3.32 -4.24
CA VAL A 356 -2.01 -4.60 -3.97
C VAL A 356 -1.23 -4.49 -2.65
N PHE A 357 -1.31 -5.52 -1.83
CA PHE A 357 -0.62 -5.69 -0.56
C PHE A 357 0.18 -6.99 -0.60
N PHE A 358 1.50 -6.89 -0.70
CA PHE A 358 2.40 -8.02 -0.51
C PHE A 358 2.83 -8.06 0.95
N THR A 359 2.73 -9.23 1.58
CA THR A 359 3.12 -9.47 2.97
C THR A 359 3.70 -10.88 3.12
N ARG A 360 4.26 -11.17 4.30
CA ARG A 360 4.42 -12.53 4.78
C ARG A 360 3.10 -13.03 5.37
N ALA A 361 2.75 -14.28 5.10
CA ALA A 361 1.53 -14.91 5.62
C ALA A 361 1.71 -16.43 5.78
N PRO A 362 0.94 -17.08 6.69
CA PRO A 362 0.80 -18.53 6.72
C PRO A 362 0.26 -19.08 5.38
N LEU A 363 0.39 -20.40 5.19
CA LEU A 363 -0.24 -21.10 4.06
C LEU A 363 -1.75 -20.77 3.98
N ILE A 364 -2.24 -20.36 2.81
CA ILE A 364 -3.65 -20.03 2.59
C ILE A 364 -4.53 -21.24 2.91
N ARG A 365 -5.56 -21.02 3.75
CA ARG A 365 -6.51 -22.06 4.16
C ARG A 365 -7.76 -22.00 3.29
N THR A 366 -8.10 -23.12 2.66
CA THR A 366 -9.34 -23.31 1.90
C THR A 366 -10.45 -24.02 2.68
N SER A 367 -10.19 -24.37 3.96
CA SER A 367 -11.12 -25.12 4.80
C SER A 367 -11.00 -24.75 6.29
N GLY A 368 -11.91 -25.30 7.10
CA GLY A 368 -12.02 -25.00 8.53
C GLY A 368 -12.78 -23.69 8.82
N PRO A 369 -12.59 -23.10 10.01
CA PRO A 369 -13.27 -21.86 10.39
C PRO A 369 -12.80 -20.67 9.56
N LEU A 370 -13.63 -19.62 9.50
CA LEU A 370 -13.33 -18.38 8.78
C LEU A 370 -12.01 -17.76 9.25
N ARG A 371 -11.91 -17.39 10.53
CA ARG A 371 -10.65 -16.91 11.16
C ARG A 371 -9.95 -18.06 11.89
N PHE A 372 -8.64 -18.21 11.68
CA PHE A 372 -7.78 -19.09 12.49
C PHE A 372 -6.35 -18.56 12.53
N GLU A 373 -5.89 -18.26 13.74
CA GLU A 373 -4.58 -17.71 14.04
C GLU A 373 -3.72 -18.80 14.68
N GLU A 374 -2.76 -19.33 13.92
CA GLU A 374 -1.85 -20.37 14.42
C GLU A 374 -0.77 -19.72 15.30
N ARG A 375 -0.74 -20.04 16.61
CA ARG A 375 0.17 -19.43 17.60
C ARG A 375 1.67 -19.52 17.25
N GLN A 376 2.05 -20.48 16.43
CA GLN A 376 3.39 -20.66 15.88
C GLN A 376 3.20 -21.14 14.43
N PRO A 377 3.02 -20.22 13.47
CA PRO A 377 2.62 -20.60 12.13
C PRO A 377 3.69 -21.47 11.48
N SER A 378 3.27 -22.59 10.89
CA SER A 378 4.15 -23.59 10.26
C SER A 378 4.91 -23.10 9.01
N SER A 379 4.56 -21.92 8.51
CA SER A 379 5.19 -21.23 7.36
C SER A 379 4.92 -19.72 7.40
N MET A 380 5.77 -18.93 6.75
CA MET A 380 5.57 -17.50 6.45
C MET A 380 6.04 -17.20 5.02
N LEU A 381 5.14 -17.46 4.08
CA LEU A 381 5.31 -17.37 2.63
C LEU A 381 5.02 -15.95 2.13
N VAL A 382 5.48 -15.61 0.93
CA VAL A 382 5.10 -14.33 0.29
C VAL A 382 3.70 -14.47 -0.33
N THR A 383 2.77 -13.63 0.12
CA THR A 383 1.40 -13.57 -0.41
C THR A 383 1.10 -12.17 -0.96
N ALA A 384 0.50 -12.11 -2.14
CA ALA A 384 -0.01 -10.89 -2.77
C ALA A 384 -1.53 -10.87 -2.70
N TYR A 385 -2.08 -9.88 -2.00
CA TYR A 385 -3.51 -9.59 -1.94
C TYR A 385 -3.84 -8.46 -2.90
N VAL A 386 -4.78 -8.68 -3.81
CA VAL A 386 -5.25 -7.68 -4.79
C VAL A 386 -6.69 -7.29 -4.41
N PHE A 387 -6.92 -5.99 -4.23
CA PHE A 387 -8.22 -5.41 -3.84
C PHE A 387 -8.84 -4.66 -5.04
N PRO A 388 -9.76 -5.26 -5.82
CA PRO A 388 -10.64 -4.52 -6.72
C PRO A 388 -11.50 -3.53 -5.92
N ARG A 389 -11.64 -2.29 -6.40
CA ARG A 389 -12.35 -1.22 -5.67
C ARG A 389 -13.02 -0.21 -6.59
N ARG A 390 -14.04 0.48 -6.07
CA ARG A 390 -14.70 1.62 -6.71
C ARG A 390 -13.69 2.75 -7.00
N SER A 391 -13.60 3.21 -8.24
CA SER A 391 -12.72 4.31 -8.65
C SER A 391 -13.09 5.64 -7.97
N ILE A 392 -12.19 6.23 -7.18
CA ILE A 392 -12.41 7.57 -6.60
C ILE A 392 -12.05 8.64 -7.63
N THR A 393 -13.05 9.38 -8.10
CA THR A 393 -12.91 10.53 -9.00
C THR A 393 -13.13 11.85 -8.26
N GLY A 394 -12.71 12.97 -8.87
CA GLY A 394 -13.00 14.31 -8.34
C GLY A 394 -12.13 14.75 -7.16
N ALA A 395 -12.76 15.36 -6.15
CA ALA A 395 -12.10 15.91 -4.98
C ALA A 395 -12.31 14.97 -3.78
N LYS A 396 -11.24 14.32 -3.32
CA LYS A 396 -11.26 13.54 -2.07
C LYS A 396 -11.75 14.46 -0.93
N PRO A 397 -12.80 14.08 -0.17
CA PRO A 397 -13.24 14.85 0.99
C PRO A 397 -12.13 14.93 2.06
N PRO A 398 -12.25 15.79 3.08
CA PRO A 398 -11.36 15.79 4.23
C PRO A 398 -11.63 14.57 5.13
N THR A 399 -11.38 13.38 4.60
CA THR A 399 -11.52 12.10 5.28
C THR A 399 -10.47 11.95 6.39
N ASN A 400 -10.83 11.21 7.44
CA ASN A 400 -9.92 10.98 8.56
C ASN A 400 -8.75 10.05 8.20
N PHE A 401 -8.96 9.20 7.19
CA PHE A 401 -7.97 8.38 6.49
C PHE A 401 -8.40 8.15 5.04
N ASN A 402 -7.50 7.59 4.21
CA ASN A 402 -7.80 7.23 2.82
C ASN A 402 -7.78 5.69 2.70
N PRO A 403 -8.83 5.02 2.20
CA PRO A 403 -8.83 3.57 1.94
C PRO A 403 -7.88 3.12 0.80
N ALA A 404 -6.57 3.17 1.05
CA ALA A 404 -5.49 2.71 0.19
C ALA A 404 -5.00 1.31 0.60
N ALA A 405 -3.97 0.77 -0.05
CA ALA A 405 -3.52 -0.62 0.15
C ALA A 405 -3.27 -1.05 1.61
N ASN A 406 -2.71 -0.18 2.45
CA ASN A 406 -2.47 -0.45 3.88
C ASN A 406 -3.81 -0.53 4.62
N GLU A 407 -4.67 0.47 4.39
CA GLU A 407 -5.98 0.58 5.03
C GLU A 407 -6.98 -0.51 4.57
N LEU A 408 -6.87 -1.01 3.33
CA LEU A 408 -7.66 -2.15 2.82
C LEU A 408 -7.16 -3.52 3.34
N ALA A 409 -5.94 -3.58 3.88
CA ALA A 409 -5.44 -4.68 4.69
C ALA A 409 -5.79 -4.53 6.19
N GLY A 410 -6.67 -3.58 6.57
CA GLY A 410 -7.07 -3.36 7.98
C GLY A 410 -6.02 -2.59 8.81
N CYS A 411 -4.95 -2.10 8.18
CA CYS A 411 -3.88 -1.34 8.81
C CYS A 411 -4.13 0.16 8.61
N LEU A 412 -4.99 0.73 9.46
CA LEU A 412 -5.56 2.07 9.30
C LEU A 412 -4.61 3.20 9.68
N THR A 413 -4.87 4.38 9.11
CA THR A 413 -4.24 5.64 9.53
C THR A 413 -5.27 6.59 10.16
N SER A 414 -4.82 7.64 10.82
CA SER A 414 -5.64 8.75 11.32
C SER A 414 -4.85 10.05 11.28
N TYR A 415 -5.52 11.12 10.83
CA TYR A 415 -4.94 12.45 10.74
C TYR A 415 -5.33 13.37 11.92
N THR A 416 -6.24 12.93 12.81
CA THR A 416 -6.67 13.73 13.97
C THR A 416 -6.86 12.90 15.23
N TYR A 417 -6.49 13.49 16.37
CA TYR A 417 -6.67 12.87 17.69
C TYR A 417 -8.16 12.56 17.98
N ARG A 418 -9.06 13.49 17.66
CA ARG A 418 -10.52 13.32 17.80
C ARG A 418 -11.05 12.09 17.06
N PHE A 419 -10.59 11.83 15.84
CA PHE A 419 -10.99 10.61 15.14
C PHE A 419 -10.33 9.38 15.72
N PHE A 420 -9.03 9.45 16.04
CA PHE A 420 -8.31 8.31 16.62
C PHE A 420 -8.93 7.82 17.94
N GLU A 421 -9.35 8.72 18.84
CA GLU A 421 -10.09 8.32 20.04
C GLU A 421 -11.43 7.68 19.68
N ALA A 422 -12.29 8.41 18.94
CA ALA A 422 -13.71 8.08 18.76
C ALA A 422 -14.01 7.01 17.70
N VAL A 423 -13.06 6.62 16.85
CA VAL A 423 -13.28 5.62 15.80
C VAL A 423 -13.47 4.21 16.40
N THR A 424 -14.53 3.56 15.94
CA THR A 424 -14.81 2.12 16.09
C THR A 424 -14.61 1.41 14.75
N GLU A 425 -14.46 0.08 14.76
CA GLU A 425 -14.31 -0.68 13.52
C GLU A 425 -15.48 -0.44 12.55
N THR A 426 -16.73 -0.46 13.04
CA THR A 426 -17.94 -0.11 12.28
C THR A 426 -17.89 1.28 11.64
N THR A 427 -17.23 2.25 12.28
CA THR A 427 -17.09 3.61 11.75
C THR A 427 -16.03 3.67 10.64
N ALA A 428 -14.96 2.87 10.75
CA ALA A 428 -13.95 2.74 9.71
C ALA A 428 -14.47 1.95 8.49
N ILE A 429 -15.23 0.86 8.71
CA ILE A 429 -15.86 0.07 7.65
C ILE A 429 -16.73 0.96 6.76
N ARG A 430 -17.61 1.79 7.34
CA ARG A 430 -18.49 2.70 6.56
C ARG A 430 -17.71 3.64 5.63
N ILE A 431 -16.59 4.19 6.10
CA ILE A 431 -15.70 5.03 5.28
C ILE A 431 -15.16 4.22 4.10
N ILE A 432 -14.82 2.94 4.30
CA ILE A 432 -14.32 2.05 3.24
C ILE A 432 -15.46 1.61 2.29
N GLU A 433 -16.68 1.41 2.79
CA GLU A 433 -17.87 1.09 1.99
C GLU A 433 -18.25 2.23 1.02
N GLU A 434 -18.14 3.48 1.48
CA GLU A 434 -18.36 4.69 0.68
C GLU A 434 -17.24 4.87 -0.37
N ASP A 435 -15.97 4.88 0.05
CA ASP A 435 -14.81 5.25 -0.80
C ASP A 435 -14.27 4.10 -1.69
N ALA A 436 -14.50 2.83 -1.35
CA ALA A 436 -13.75 1.70 -1.91
C ALA A 436 -14.55 0.47 -2.31
N VAL A 437 -15.55 0.03 -1.55
CA VAL A 437 -16.21 -1.27 -1.81
C VAL A 437 -16.83 -1.32 -3.22
N LEU A 438 -16.51 -2.40 -3.94
CA LEU A 438 -17.11 -2.76 -5.22
C LEU A 438 -18.41 -3.55 -4.96
N GLU A 439 -19.36 -3.51 -5.88
CA GLU A 439 -20.57 -4.34 -5.83
C GLU A 439 -20.21 -5.83 -5.99
N ASP A 440 -20.86 -6.70 -5.21
CA ASP A 440 -20.45 -8.11 -5.12
C ASP A 440 -20.67 -8.84 -6.45
N GLU A 441 -21.76 -8.55 -7.17
CA GLU A 441 -22.01 -9.10 -8.53
C GLU A 441 -20.88 -8.77 -9.52
N HIS A 442 -20.33 -7.55 -9.42
CA HIS A 442 -19.18 -7.11 -10.24
C HIS A 442 -17.90 -7.83 -9.79
N PHE A 443 -17.70 -8.06 -8.48
CA PHE A 443 -16.60 -8.91 -8.01
C PHE A 443 -16.73 -10.35 -8.51
N GLU A 444 -17.93 -10.95 -8.51
CA GLU A 444 -18.13 -12.31 -9.04
C GLU A 444 -17.89 -12.40 -10.55
N LYS A 445 -18.24 -11.37 -11.32
CA LYS A 445 -17.84 -11.28 -12.73
C LYS A 445 -16.31 -11.24 -12.86
N LEU A 446 -15.64 -10.36 -12.11
CA LEU A 446 -14.18 -10.26 -12.13
C LEU A 446 -13.51 -11.56 -11.68
N ALA A 447 -14.11 -12.32 -10.76
CA ALA A 447 -13.61 -13.61 -10.31
C ALA A 447 -13.61 -14.64 -11.44
N ARG A 448 -14.68 -14.71 -12.26
CA ARG A 448 -14.72 -15.54 -13.47
C ARG A 448 -13.71 -15.05 -14.51
N ASP A 449 -13.70 -13.75 -14.81
CA ASP A 449 -12.76 -13.17 -15.78
C ASP A 449 -11.29 -13.44 -15.40
N VAL A 450 -10.92 -13.33 -14.11
CA VAL A 450 -9.57 -13.59 -13.60
C VAL A 450 -9.21 -15.08 -13.75
N VAL A 451 -10.13 -15.99 -13.43
CA VAL A 451 -9.91 -17.44 -13.63
C VAL A 451 -9.69 -17.74 -15.11
N THR A 452 -10.52 -17.23 -16.02
CA THR A 452 -10.35 -17.44 -17.47
C THR A 452 -9.07 -16.82 -18.00
N ALA A 453 -8.70 -15.62 -17.56
CA ALA A 453 -7.44 -14.98 -17.97
C ALA A 453 -6.19 -15.74 -17.50
N ILE A 454 -6.24 -16.37 -16.32
CA ILE A 454 -5.13 -17.14 -15.75
C ILE A 454 -5.03 -18.55 -16.36
N THR A 455 -6.15 -19.29 -16.40
CA THR A 455 -6.17 -20.71 -16.79
C THR A 455 -6.33 -20.94 -18.30
N GLY A 456 -6.85 -19.95 -19.04
CA GLY A 456 -7.30 -20.11 -20.43
C GLY A 456 -8.61 -20.90 -20.58
N GLN A 457 -9.27 -21.28 -19.47
CA GLN A 457 -10.55 -21.99 -19.50
C GLN A 457 -11.71 -20.99 -19.44
N VAL A 458 -12.57 -21.01 -20.46
CA VAL A 458 -13.84 -20.28 -20.47
C VAL A 458 -14.83 -21.03 -19.57
N SER A 459 -15.60 -20.29 -18.75
CA SER A 459 -16.71 -20.85 -17.98
C SER A 459 -17.79 -21.43 -18.90
N SER A 460 -18.29 -22.63 -18.58
CA SER A 460 -19.37 -23.29 -19.32
C SER A 460 -20.70 -22.53 -19.31
N ASP A 461 -20.84 -21.58 -18.40
CA ASP A 461 -22.12 -20.98 -18.03
C ASP A 461 -22.56 -19.86 -19.01
N ASP A 462 -21.70 -19.50 -19.96
CA ASP A 462 -21.93 -18.43 -20.95
C ASP A 462 -22.62 -18.91 -22.25
N GLU A 463 -22.77 -20.23 -22.50
CA GLU A 463 -23.34 -20.72 -23.78
C GLU A 463 -24.88 -20.55 -23.89
N ASP A 464 -25.63 -20.51 -22.77
CA ASP A 464 -27.10 -20.50 -22.77
C ASP A 464 -27.74 -19.09 -22.95
N SER A 465 -26.95 -18.02 -23.12
CA SER A 465 -27.47 -16.63 -23.09
C SER A 465 -27.74 -15.99 -24.47
N PHE A 466 -27.09 -16.45 -25.55
CA PHE A 466 -27.17 -15.77 -26.86
C PHE A 466 -28.38 -16.19 -27.73
N GLY A 467 -29.59 -15.94 -27.18
CA GLY A 467 -30.87 -16.28 -27.81
C GLY A 467 -31.58 -15.16 -28.60
N GLU A 468 -31.07 -13.92 -28.63
CA GLU A 468 -31.76 -12.79 -29.27
C GLU A 468 -31.07 -12.22 -30.52
N ARG A 469 -31.88 -11.58 -31.37
CA ARG A 469 -31.53 -11.23 -32.75
C ARG A 469 -30.79 -9.91 -32.82
N LYS A 470 -29.75 -9.84 -33.67
CA LYS A 470 -29.29 -8.56 -34.21
C LYS A 470 -30.41 -7.92 -35.04
N ASP A 471 -30.89 -6.77 -34.60
CA ASP A 471 -31.54 -5.79 -35.47
C ASP A 471 -30.66 -4.53 -35.53
N SER A 472 -30.60 -3.89 -36.70
CA SER A 472 -29.49 -3.01 -37.07
C SER A 472 -29.91 -1.54 -37.17
N SER A 473 -29.55 -0.73 -36.17
CA SER A 473 -29.49 0.73 -36.32
C SER A 473 -28.35 1.32 -35.50
N GLU A 474 -27.21 1.56 -36.17
CA GLU A 474 -26.12 2.35 -35.60
C GLU A 474 -26.51 3.84 -35.67
N GLN A 475 -26.57 4.52 -34.51
CA GLN A 475 -26.58 5.98 -34.46
C GLN A 475 -25.26 6.47 -33.86
N LEU A 476 -24.39 6.95 -34.74
CA LEU A 476 -23.11 7.56 -34.41
C LEU A 476 -23.33 8.88 -33.66
N THR A 477 -22.86 8.98 -32.42
CA THR A 477 -22.70 10.25 -31.69
C THR A 477 -21.25 10.42 -31.26
N SER A 478 -20.61 11.51 -31.70
CA SER A 478 -19.19 11.80 -31.47
C SER A 478 -18.93 12.36 -30.07
N PRO A 479 -17.80 12.02 -29.41
CA PRO A 479 -17.49 12.50 -28.05
C PRO A 479 -17.43 14.02 -27.89
N GLU A 480 -17.13 14.77 -28.96
CA GLU A 480 -16.95 16.23 -28.90
C GLU A 480 -18.25 17.03 -28.65
N LEU A 481 -19.42 16.40 -28.56
CA LEU A 481 -20.70 17.09 -28.31
C LEU A 481 -21.10 17.20 -26.83
N ASP A 482 -20.62 16.32 -25.94
CA ASP A 482 -20.97 16.39 -24.51
C ASP A 482 -20.11 17.41 -23.74
N GLU A 483 -18.85 17.64 -24.13
CA GLU A 483 -18.00 18.67 -23.50
C GLU A 483 -18.52 20.12 -23.71
N LEU A 484 -19.50 20.31 -24.62
CA LEU A 484 -20.15 21.61 -24.87
C LEU A 484 -21.38 21.90 -23.99
N ARG A 485 -21.91 20.93 -23.23
CA ARG A 485 -23.08 21.16 -22.35
C ARG A 485 -22.75 21.75 -20.98
N ASP A 486 -21.54 21.52 -20.48
CA ASP A 486 -21.17 21.84 -19.09
C ASP A 486 -20.55 23.25 -18.92
N SER A 487 -20.73 24.13 -19.91
CA SER A 487 -20.03 25.44 -20.00
C SER A 487 -20.91 26.69 -19.96
N PHE A 488 -22.24 26.58 -19.84
CA PHE A 488 -23.16 27.74 -19.74
C PHE A 488 -24.32 27.58 -18.74
N HIS A 489 -24.02 27.31 -17.46
CA HIS A 489 -24.94 27.64 -16.37
C HIS A 489 -24.23 28.32 -15.18
N THR A 490 -24.05 29.63 -15.29
CA THR A 490 -23.80 30.53 -14.16
C THR A 490 -24.49 31.86 -14.45
N PHE A 491 -25.06 32.50 -13.42
CA PHE A 491 -25.95 33.68 -13.48
C PHE A 491 -27.34 33.45 -14.11
N GLU A 492 -28.34 33.15 -13.27
CA GLU A 492 -29.43 34.11 -13.13
C GLU A 492 -29.83 34.26 -11.64
N LEU A 493 -30.09 35.49 -11.21
CA LEU A 493 -30.46 35.84 -9.83
C LEU A 493 -31.96 36.11 -9.76
N ARG A 494 -32.74 35.34 -8.98
CA ARG A 494 -34.09 35.73 -8.57
C ARG A 494 -34.33 35.48 -7.07
N SER A 495 -34.90 36.49 -6.43
CA SER A 495 -35.15 36.55 -4.97
C SER A 495 -36.61 36.17 -4.63
N PRO A 496 -36.92 35.87 -3.35
CA PRO A 496 -38.12 35.11 -2.97
C PRO A 496 -39.41 35.96 -2.83
N LYS A 497 -40.57 35.28 -2.94
CA LYS A 497 -41.87 35.74 -2.43
C LYS A 497 -42.59 34.61 -1.68
N ARG A 498 -43.61 34.97 -0.89
CA ARG A 498 -44.21 34.18 0.20
C ARG A 498 -45.69 33.82 -0.05
N PHE A 499 -46.18 32.89 0.78
CA PHE A 499 -47.60 32.52 1.03
C PHE A 499 -48.27 31.68 -0.09
N ALA A 500 -49.23 30.78 0.20
CA ALA A 500 -49.97 30.54 1.45
C ALA A 500 -50.16 29.05 1.83
N ASN A 501 -50.66 28.81 3.05
CA ASN A 501 -51.05 27.54 3.69
C ASN A 501 -52.57 27.28 3.50
N PRO A 502 -53.20 26.21 4.06
CA PRO A 502 -52.76 24.82 4.28
C PRO A 502 -53.85 23.76 3.88
N GLY A 503 -53.61 22.45 4.04
CA GLY A 503 -54.73 21.48 4.17
C GLY A 503 -54.41 19.98 4.06
N SER A 504 -54.63 19.24 5.17
CA SER A 504 -55.30 17.91 5.34
C SER A 504 -55.04 16.73 4.37
N ILE A 505 -55.14 15.43 4.73
CA ILE A 505 -55.37 14.66 5.98
C ILE A 505 -55.06 13.17 5.65
N ALA A 506 -54.76 12.33 6.65
CA ALA A 506 -54.60 10.85 6.57
C ALA A 506 -53.44 10.33 5.67
N ASP A 507 -52.58 9.42 6.11
CA ASP A 507 -52.80 8.04 6.58
C ASP A 507 -53.29 7.06 5.50
N ARG A 508 -52.37 6.22 5.02
CA ARG A 508 -52.55 4.76 4.95
C ARG A 508 -51.21 4.04 4.78
N SER A 509 -51.20 2.74 5.13
CA SER A 509 -50.00 1.91 5.25
C SER A 509 -50.07 0.64 4.39
N ARG A 510 -48.90 -0.03 4.26
CA ARG A 510 -48.66 -1.38 3.72
C ARG A 510 -48.67 -1.55 2.19
N PRO A 511 -48.04 -2.63 1.65
CA PRO A 511 -46.94 -3.45 2.20
C PRO A 511 -45.74 -3.61 1.24
N TYR A 512 -44.67 -4.26 1.74
CA TYR A 512 -43.65 -4.89 0.90
C TYR A 512 -44.23 -6.00 0.01
N THR A 513 -43.61 -6.21 -1.15
CA THR A 513 -43.70 -7.48 -1.90
C THR A 513 -42.31 -8.12 -1.88
N VAL A 514 -42.25 -9.45 -1.77
CA VAL A 514 -41.01 -10.22 -1.80
C VAL A 514 -40.77 -10.73 -3.22
N LEU A 515 -39.56 -10.52 -3.72
CA LEU A 515 -38.77 -11.44 -4.54
C LEU A 515 -37.29 -11.20 -4.20
#